data_AF-A0AAU6DJH3-F1
#
_entry.id   AF-A0AAU6DJH3-F1
#
_cell.length_a   1.000
_cell.length_b   1.000
_cell.length_c   1.000
_cell.angle_alpha   90.00
_cell.angle_beta   90.00
_cell.angle_gamma   90.00
#
_symmetry.space_group_name_H-M   'P 1'
#
loop_
_entity.id
_entity.type
_entity.pdbx_description
1 polymer ?
#
loop_
_entity_poly.entity_id
_entity_poly.type
_entity_poly.pdbx_seq_one_letter_code
_entity_poly.pdbx_strand_id
1 'polypeptide(L)' 'MRLLYCHDLAPGTLVVADDANLGSLLPHLEYARTPADGCQSVAFPVEDGMEISCRP' A
#
# COMPACT_ATOMS: atom_id res chain seq x y z
N MET A 1 2.07 -4.70 -14.88
CA MET A 1 2.17 -4.40 -13.44
C MET A 1 1.40 -5.50 -12.72
N ARG A 2 2.08 -6.42 -12.02
CA ARG A 2 1.40 -7.47 -11.25
C ARG A 2 1.11 -6.87 -9.88
N LEU A 3 -0.17 -6.78 -9.50
CA LEU A 3 -0.54 -6.46 -8.13
C LEU A 3 -0.10 -7.65 -7.27
N LEU A 4 0.86 -7.41 -6.37
CA LEU A 4 1.17 -8.35 -5.30
C LEU A 4 0.11 -8.14 -4.23
N TYR A 5 -0.72 -9.15 -3.99
CA TYR A 5 -1.66 -9.11 -2.89
C TYR A 5 -0.89 -9.23 -1.58
N CYS A 6 -1.29 -8.44 -0.58
CA CYS A 6 -0.54 -8.37 0.67
C CYS A 6 -0.51 -9.71 1.44
N HIS A 7 -1.54 -10.54 1.27
CA HIS A 7 -1.59 -11.89 1.86
C HIS A 7 -0.53 -12.86 1.31
N ASP A 8 0.00 -12.61 0.11
CA ASP A 8 1.06 -13.43 -0.52
C ASP A 8 2.46 -13.01 -0.07
N LEU A 9 2.59 -11.91 0.68
CA LEU A 9 3.87 -11.39 1.14
C LEU A 9 4.31 -12.08 2.43
N ALA A 10 5.62 -12.23 2.61
CA ALA A 10 6.18 -12.72 3.86
C ALA A 10 5.86 -11.75 5.02
N PRO A 11 5.63 -12.24 6.25
CA PRO A 11 5.50 -11.39 7.43
C PRO A 11 6.68 -10.42 7.56
N GLY A 12 6.39 -9.17 7.94
CA GLY A 12 7.35 -8.07 8.02
C GLY A 12 7.72 -7.42 6.69
N THR A 13 7.15 -7.85 5.56
CA THR A 13 7.39 -7.19 4.26
C THR A 13 6.82 -5.77 4.28
N LEU A 14 7.64 -4.81 3.84
CA LEU A 14 7.22 -3.44 3.58
C LEU A 14 6.99 -3.22 2.09
N VAL A 15 5.85 -2.63 1.75
CA VAL A 15 5.53 -2.12 0.42
C VAL A 15 5.43 -0.61 0.52
N VAL A 16 6.08 0.08 -0.41
CA VAL A 16 6.05 1.54 -0.50
C VAL A 16 5.47 1.91 -1.86
N ALA A 17 4.37 2.66 -1.85
CA ALA A 17 3.80 3.24 -3.05
C ALA A 17 4.13 4.74 -3.09
N ASP A 18 4.88 5.14 -4.11
CA ASP A 18 5.15 6.53 -4.45
C ASP A 18 3.96 7.15 -5.20
N ASP A 19 3.94 8.48 -5.32
CA ASP A 19 2.89 9.25 -5.98
C ASP A 19 1.47 8.89 -5.49
N ALA A 20 1.26 8.78 -4.17
CA ALA A 20 -0.01 8.33 -3.60
C ALA A 20 -1.20 9.27 -3.91
N ASN A 21 -0.94 10.49 -4.35
CA ASN A 21 -1.96 11.42 -4.84
C ASN A 21 -2.29 11.24 -6.32
N LEU A 22 -1.60 10.36 -7.04
CA LEU A 22 -1.89 10.03 -8.43
C LEU A 22 -3.22 9.28 -8.53
N GLY A 23 -4.21 9.88 -9.20
CA GLY A 23 -5.58 9.32 -9.24
C GLY A 23 -5.68 7.89 -9.78
N SER A 24 -4.76 7.45 -10.65
CA SER A 24 -4.74 6.07 -11.17
C SER A 24 -4.29 5.02 -10.14
N LEU A 25 -3.65 5.44 -9.05
CA LEU A 25 -3.25 4.57 -7.93
C LEU A 25 -4.39 4.31 -6.94
N LEU A 26 -5.50 5.06 -7.00
CA LEU A 26 -6.61 4.94 -6.05
C LEU A 26 -7.11 3.49 -5.84
N PRO A 27 -7.35 2.67 -6.88
CA PRO A 27 -7.81 1.29 -6.66
C PRO A 27 -6.78 0.42 -5.91
N HIS A 28 -5.49 0.67 -6.12
CA HIS A 28 -4.43 -0.03 -5.38
C HIS A 28 -4.36 0.42 -3.92
N LEU A 29 -4.50 1.73 -3.68
CA LEU A 29 -4.49 2.29 -2.33
C LEU A 29 -5.71 1.85 -1.51
N GLU A 30 -6.90 1.78 -2.12
CA GLU A 30 -8.10 1.23 -1.47
C GLU A 30 -7.89 -0.21 -1.00
N TYR A 31 -7.27 -1.04 -1.85
CA TYR A 31 -6.87 -2.40 -1.49
C TYR A 31 -5.86 -2.41 -0.34
N ALA A 32 -4.76 -1.67 -0.45
CA ALA A 32 -3.71 -1.65 0.57
C ALA A 32 -4.19 -1.11 1.93
N ARG A 33 -5.15 -0.17 1.93
CA ARG A 33 -5.71 0.46 3.14
C ARG A 33 -6.78 -0.39 3.82
N THR A 34 -7.25 -1.47 3.19
CA THR A 34 -8.24 -2.36 3.78
C THR A 34 -7.55 -3.40 4.66
N PRO A 35 -7.66 -3.35 6.00
CA PRO A 35 -6.90 -4.25 6.87
C PRO A 35 -7.24 -5.73 6.68
N ALA A 36 -8.47 -6.02 6.23
CA ALA A 36 -8.91 -7.37 5.90
C ALA A 36 -8.11 -7.98 4.73
N ASP A 37 -7.46 -7.16 3.91
CA ASP A 37 -6.67 -7.59 2.76
C ASP A 37 -5.21 -7.96 3.11
N GLY A 38 -4.86 -7.88 4.41
CA GLY A 38 -3.63 -8.43 4.98
C GLY A 38 -2.54 -7.40 5.25
N CYS A 39 -2.71 -6.16 4.82
CA CYS A 39 -1.76 -5.06 5.06
C CYS A 39 -2.27 -4.11 6.15
N GLN A 40 -1.32 -3.57 6.92
CA GLN A 40 -1.52 -2.37 7.71
C GLN A 40 -0.81 -1.22 6.99
N SER A 41 -1.54 -0.15 6.70
CA SER A 41 -1.03 0.94 5.86
C SER A 41 -1.18 2.29 6.54
N VAL A 42 -0.22 3.17 6.26
CA VAL A 42 -0.22 4.56 6.69
C VAL A 42 0.12 5.46 5.50
N ALA A 43 -0.60 6.57 5.40
CA ALA A 43 -0.22 7.67 4.53
C ALA A 43 0.94 8.44 5.18
N PHE A 44 2.03 8.61 4.45
CA PHE A 44 3.18 9.41 4.84
C PHE A 44 3.17 10.74 4.08
N PRO A 45 3.07 11.89 4.78
CA PRO A 45 2.88 13.19 4.14
C PRO A 45 4.21 13.76 3.62
N VAL A 46 4.65 13.29 2.46
CA VAL A 46 5.80 13.82 1.72
C VAL A 46 5.39 14.10 0.28
N GLU A 47 5.85 15.23 -0.28
CA GLU A 47 5.63 15.64 -1.69
C GLU A 47 4.25 15.23 -2.25
N ASP A 48 4.23 14.41 -3.31
CA ASP A 48 3.02 13.96 -4.00
C ASP A 48 2.36 12.73 -3.34
N GLY A 49 2.69 12.51 -2.07
CA GLY A 49 2.15 11.47 -1.21
C GLY A 49 2.93 10.17 -1.32
N MET A 50 3.15 9.52 -0.18
CA MET A 50 3.67 8.17 -0.12
C MET A 50 2.77 7.31 0.76
N GLU A 51 2.49 6.07 0.38
CA GLU A 51 1.84 5.09 1.24
C GLU A 51 2.87 4.05 1.67
N ILE A 52 2.92 3.77 2.97
CA ILE A 52 3.75 2.71 3.54
C ILE A 52 2.83 1.64 4.09
N SER A 53 2.97 0.42 3.58
CA SER A 53 2.20 -0.74 3.98
C SER A 53 3.11 -1.83 4.53
N CYS A 54 2.65 -2.51 5.59
CA CYS A 54 3.34 -3.63 6.21
C CYS A 54 2.42 -4.85 6.24
N ARG A 55 2.97 -6.04 5.95
CA ARG A 55 2.34 -7.31 6.29
C ARG A 55 2.72 -7.69 7.73
N PRO A 56 1.78 -7.75 8.68
CA PRO A 56 2.09 -8.13 10.06
C PRO A 56 2.69 -9.55 10.20
#